data_AF-A0A9D0XTW4-F1
#
_entry.id   AF-A0A9D0XTW4-F1
#
_cell.length_a   1.000
_cell.length_b   1.000
_cell.length_c   1.000
_cell.angle_alpha   90.00
_cell.angle_beta   90.00
_cell.angle_gamma   90.00
#
_symmetry.space_group_name_H-M   'P 1'
#
loop_
_entity.id
_entity.type
_entity.pdbx_description
1 polymer ?
#
loop_
_entity_poly.entity_id
_entity_poly.type
_entity_poly.pdbx_seq_one_letter_code
_entity_poly.pdbx_strand_id
1 'polypeptide(L)'
;MINSAKQSKYFLWIITLLLLAIIFERAFVGSNSWRYTHWLFNYDVEFVKRGLAGQLLLITNYDINFSNLEPIWKSITWIALLLFTFVVARSFLSINRIKSNLLLFILAISSSATLQHFIYDFGRFDTLNLIISLIALLSINKLSNTALYLIIPFLCSVMILVHEASFFLFTPVIMSYWLYKRPKNLLGKGIVFIGILVLTYLVSTKGLIQSLSLEEHQMILKEKYGTNISASSLNVLHRDLKDNINFTANSIDQKRVYDHIAFFITFLPLFIVLGKIISAIAKHAKTKKLFFLLVLSCFTPLALYPLGEDHFRWWSVGITNIFLIISMLSYQSQSITNDVIKVCESNKKLIITSIVLSLVLGPLGNPSAYPFTLNQYFIEALNL
;
A
#
# COMPACT_ATOMS: atom_id res chain seq x y z
N MET A 1 36.68 -8.18 -18.22
CA MET A 1 35.65 -8.70 -17.28
C MET A 1 34.90 -7.62 -16.49
N ILE A 2 35.48 -6.45 -16.17
CA ILE A 2 34.77 -5.37 -15.45
C ILE A 2 33.68 -4.69 -16.32
N ASN A 3 33.91 -4.58 -17.64
CA ASN A 3 32.94 -3.97 -18.56
C ASN A 3 31.70 -4.84 -18.81
N SER A 4 31.80 -6.17 -18.79
CA SER A 4 30.66 -7.06 -19.00
C SER A 4 29.69 -7.08 -17.80
N ALA A 5 30.21 -6.97 -16.57
CA ALA A 5 29.39 -6.89 -15.36
C ALA A 5 28.64 -5.56 -15.24
N LYS A 6 29.26 -4.44 -15.66
CA LYS A 6 28.56 -3.14 -15.73
C LYS A 6 27.48 -3.13 -16.82
N GLN A 7 27.78 -3.64 -18.02
CA GLN A 7 26.79 -3.75 -19.10
C GLN A 7 25.57 -4.61 -18.71
N SER A 8 25.80 -5.73 -18.01
CA SER A 8 24.73 -6.61 -17.51
C SER A 8 23.78 -5.89 -16.54
N LYS A 9 24.29 -4.99 -15.68
CA LYS A 9 23.45 -4.21 -14.75
C LYS A 9 22.58 -3.19 -15.47
N TYR A 10 23.12 -2.47 -16.46
CA TYR A 10 22.34 -1.50 -17.22
C TYR A 10 21.22 -2.17 -18.02
N PHE A 11 21.51 -3.30 -18.65
CA PHE A 11 20.50 -4.09 -19.37
C PHE A 11 19.36 -4.54 -18.46
N LEU A 12 19.66 -4.98 -17.23
CA LEU A 12 18.64 -5.38 -16.26
C LEU A 12 17.74 -4.20 -15.83
N TRP A 13 18.32 -3.01 -15.65
CA TRP A 13 17.56 -1.81 -15.34
C TRP A 13 16.66 -1.38 -16.51
N ILE A 14 17.14 -1.48 -17.75
CA ILE A 14 16.33 -1.21 -18.94
C ILE A 14 15.13 -2.17 -19.00
N ILE A 15 15.35 -3.47 -18.81
CA ILE A 15 14.26 -4.46 -18.76
C ILE A 15 13.28 -4.13 -17.63
N THR A 16 13.78 -3.73 -16.47
CA THR A 16 12.94 -3.34 -15.33
C THR A 16 12.07 -2.13 -15.68
N LEU A 17 12.63 -1.10 -16.30
CA LEU A 17 11.89 0.08 -16.72
C LEU A 17 10.83 -0.24 -17.78
N LEU A 18 11.17 -1.10 -18.75
CA LEU A 18 10.21 -1.57 -19.75
C LEU A 18 9.07 -2.36 -19.11
N LEU A 19 9.37 -3.25 -18.16
CA LEU A 19 8.36 -4.01 -17.42
C LEU A 19 7.47 -3.08 -16.59
N LEU A 20 8.04 -2.07 -15.93
CA LEU A 20 7.28 -1.05 -15.20
C LEU A 20 6.36 -0.25 -16.13
N ALA A 21 6.83 0.14 -17.32
CA ALA A 21 6.01 0.82 -18.31
C ALA A 21 4.83 -0.05 -18.77
N ILE A 22 5.08 -1.34 -19.08
CA ILE A 22 4.02 -2.28 -19.46
C ILE A 22 3.00 -2.46 -18.32
N ILE A 23 3.48 -2.60 -17.08
CA ILE A 23 2.62 -2.70 -15.91
C ILE A 23 1.80 -1.42 -15.72
N PHE A 24 2.41 -0.26 -15.93
CA PHE A 24 1.75 1.04 -15.82
C PHE A 24 0.61 1.17 -16.82
N GLU A 25 0.90 1.03 -18.11
CA GLU A 25 -0.09 1.15 -19.19
C GLU A 25 -1.26 0.18 -18.99
N ARG A 26 -0.97 -1.03 -18.51
CA ARG A 26 -1.99 -2.04 -18.29
C ARG A 26 -2.91 -1.74 -17.10
N ALA A 27 -2.34 -1.25 -15.99
CA ALA A 27 -3.07 -1.08 -14.75
C ALA A 27 -3.74 0.30 -14.63
N PHE A 28 -3.30 1.29 -15.40
CA PHE A 28 -3.78 2.66 -15.32
C PHE A 28 -5.21 2.79 -15.88
N VAL A 29 -6.10 3.42 -15.11
CA VAL A 29 -7.53 3.57 -15.45
C VAL A 29 -7.98 5.02 -15.65
N GLY A 30 -7.06 5.97 -15.62
CA GLY A 30 -7.43 7.39 -15.66
C GLY A 30 -8.08 7.91 -14.36
N SER A 31 -8.20 9.23 -14.33
CA SER A 31 -8.58 10.01 -13.16
C SER A 31 -10.09 9.92 -12.96
N ASN A 32 -10.57 10.07 -11.72
CA ASN A 32 -12.01 10.05 -11.45
C ASN A 32 -12.42 11.10 -10.42
N SER A 33 -13.69 11.49 -10.47
CA SER A 33 -14.27 12.54 -9.62
C SER A 33 -14.17 12.22 -8.13
N TRP A 34 -14.18 10.95 -7.74
CA TRP A 34 -14.05 10.54 -6.33
C TRP A 34 -12.67 10.88 -5.77
N ARG A 35 -11.62 10.51 -6.50
CA ARG A 35 -10.22 10.80 -6.13
C ARG A 35 -9.93 12.29 -6.26
N TYR A 36 -10.49 12.95 -7.27
CA TYR A 36 -10.40 14.41 -7.40
C TYR A 36 -10.94 15.12 -6.16
N THR A 37 -12.18 14.80 -5.75
CA THR A 37 -12.84 15.42 -4.60
C THR A 37 -12.05 15.21 -3.30
N HIS A 38 -11.42 14.05 -3.14
CA HIS A 38 -10.56 13.75 -1.99
C HIS A 38 -9.38 14.73 -1.81
N TRP A 39 -8.82 15.25 -2.92
CA TRP A 39 -7.72 16.22 -2.87
C TRP A 39 -8.18 17.65 -2.59
N LEU A 40 -9.50 17.89 -2.56
CA LEU A 40 -10.08 19.19 -2.19
C LEU A 40 -10.22 19.34 -0.68
N PHE A 41 -10.09 18.25 0.09
CA PHE A 41 -10.23 18.29 1.55
C PHE A 41 -9.10 19.12 2.15
N ASN A 42 -9.46 20.12 2.95
CA ASN A 42 -8.55 21.09 3.57
C ASN A 42 -9.14 21.65 4.87
N TYR A 43 -8.44 22.58 5.51
CA TYR A 43 -8.80 23.13 6.83
C TYR A 43 -9.43 24.53 6.77
N ASP A 44 -9.88 25.01 5.60
CA ASP A 44 -10.44 26.36 5.45
C ASP A 44 -11.73 26.56 6.26
N VAL A 45 -12.57 25.52 6.32
CA VAL A 45 -13.85 25.56 7.06
C VAL A 45 -13.63 25.17 8.52
N GLU A 46 -13.08 23.97 8.74
CA GLU A 46 -12.76 23.44 10.06
C GLU A 46 -11.70 22.34 9.97
N PHE A 47 -11.26 21.83 11.12
CA PHE A 47 -10.37 20.68 11.12
C PHE A 47 -11.10 19.42 10.63
N VAL A 48 -10.62 18.82 9.53
CA VAL A 48 -11.21 17.61 8.93
C VAL A 48 -10.19 16.51 8.73
N LYS A 49 -10.60 15.25 8.89
CA LYS A 49 -9.73 14.12 8.53
C LYS A 49 -9.37 14.18 7.04
N ARG A 50 -8.18 13.72 6.69
CA ARG A 50 -7.63 13.74 5.31
C ARG A 50 -7.36 15.13 4.72
N GLY A 51 -7.47 16.20 5.51
CA GLY A 51 -7.30 17.58 5.04
C GLY A 51 -5.87 18.01 4.72
N LEU A 52 -4.85 17.29 5.20
CA LEU A 52 -3.46 17.79 5.08
C LEU A 52 -2.99 17.91 3.63
N ALA A 53 -3.35 16.97 2.76
CA ALA A 53 -2.90 17.00 1.37
C ALA A 53 -3.48 18.20 0.61
N GLY A 54 -4.78 18.48 0.74
CA GLY A 54 -5.39 19.66 0.12
C GLY A 54 -4.91 20.96 0.77
N GLN A 55 -4.69 20.98 2.08
CA GLN A 55 -4.13 22.15 2.77
C GLN A 55 -2.75 22.55 2.21
N LEU A 56 -1.88 21.56 1.96
CA LEU A 56 -0.56 21.83 1.39
C LEU A 56 -0.64 22.43 -0.02
N LEU A 57 -1.63 22.03 -0.82
CA LEU A 57 -1.88 22.63 -2.14
C LEU A 57 -2.42 24.06 -2.03
N LEU A 58 -3.27 24.34 -1.04
CA LEU A 58 -3.77 25.70 -0.81
C LEU A 58 -2.66 26.65 -0.37
N ILE A 59 -1.78 26.22 0.54
CA ILE A 59 -0.67 27.05 1.05
C ILE A 59 0.29 27.45 -0.09
N THR A 60 0.44 26.61 -1.12
CA THR A 60 1.27 26.92 -2.29
C THR A 60 0.54 27.76 -3.34
N ASN A 61 -0.69 28.20 -3.08
CA ASN A 61 -1.59 28.85 -4.04
C ASN A 61 -1.72 28.04 -5.34
N TYR A 62 -1.72 26.71 -5.24
CA TYR A 62 -1.84 25.85 -6.41
C TYR A 62 -3.27 25.90 -6.94
N ASP A 63 -3.42 26.08 -8.26
CA ASP A 63 -4.74 26.05 -8.91
C ASP A 63 -5.25 24.60 -8.98
N ILE A 64 -6.14 24.26 -8.05
CA ILE A 64 -6.68 22.92 -7.89
C ILE A 64 -7.81 22.69 -8.90
N ASN A 65 -7.47 22.11 -10.03
CA ASN A 65 -8.43 21.58 -11.00
C ASN A 65 -8.00 20.18 -11.48
N PHE A 66 -8.88 19.51 -12.21
CA PHE A 66 -8.70 18.12 -12.60
C PHE A 66 -7.43 17.90 -13.45
N SER A 67 -7.18 18.77 -14.43
CA SER A 67 -5.99 18.70 -15.31
C SER A 67 -4.69 18.97 -14.57
N ASN A 68 -4.71 19.82 -13.55
CA ASN A 68 -3.53 20.18 -12.77
C ASN A 68 -3.16 19.10 -11.73
N LEU A 69 -4.17 18.43 -11.13
CA LEU A 69 -3.92 17.39 -10.14
C LEU A 69 -3.37 16.09 -10.74
N GLU A 70 -3.73 15.75 -11.98
CA GLU A 70 -3.31 14.49 -12.59
C GLU A 70 -1.77 14.34 -12.71
N PRO A 71 -0.99 15.36 -13.15
CA PRO A 71 0.47 15.33 -13.08
C PRO A 71 1.03 15.08 -11.68
N ILE A 72 0.43 15.65 -10.64
CA ILE A 72 0.84 15.43 -9.24
C ILE A 72 0.62 13.97 -8.87
N TRP A 73 -0.56 13.43 -9.17
CA TRP A 73 -0.88 12.03 -8.88
C TRP A 73 0.05 11.06 -9.61
N LYS A 74 0.32 11.30 -10.90
CA LYS A 74 1.29 10.52 -11.69
C LYS A 74 2.68 10.59 -11.06
N SER A 75 3.12 11.78 -10.66
CA SER A 75 4.44 11.97 -10.04
C SER A 75 4.58 11.21 -8.73
N ILE A 76 3.58 11.31 -7.85
CA ILE A 76 3.55 10.57 -6.57
C ILE A 76 3.56 9.06 -6.83
N THR A 77 2.74 8.57 -7.77
CA THR A 77 2.74 7.15 -8.14
C THR A 77 4.10 6.72 -8.66
N TRP A 78 4.70 7.42 -9.62
CA TRP A 78 6.03 7.09 -10.13
C TRP A 78 7.10 7.07 -9.04
N ILE A 79 7.10 8.04 -8.12
CA ILE A 79 8.03 8.05 -6.98
C ILE A 79 7.82 6.79 -6.12
N ALA A 80 6.58 6.43 -5.79
CA ALA A 80 6.28 5.23 -5.01
C ALA A 80 6.75 3.96 -5.72
N LEU A 81 6.46 3.82 -7.03
CA LEU A 81 6.88 2.68 -7.85
C LEU A 81 8.40 2.53 -7.91
N LEU A 82 9.12 3.63 -8.13
CA LEU A 82 10.58 3.65 -8.21
C LEU A 82 11.21 3.32 -6.85
N LEU A 83 10.70 3.90 -5.76
CA LEU A 83 11.20 3.62 -4.41
C LEU A 83 10.96 2.16 -4.00
N PHE A 84 9.75 1.64 -4.23
CA PHE A 84 9.45 0.23 -3.97
C PHE A 84 10.36 -0.68 -4.79
N THR A 85 10.46 -0.44 -6.10
CA THR A 85 11.31 -1.23 -6.99
C THR A 85 12.76 -1.17 -6.56
N PHE A 86 13.27 0.00 -6.17
CA PHE A 86 14.64 0.16 -5.67
C PHE A 86 14.89 -0.68 -4.40
N VAL A 87 13.97 -0.65 -3.43
CA VAL A 87 14.09 -1.44 -2.20
C VAL A 87 14.13 -2.94 -2.52
N VAL A 88 13.20 -3.43 -3.33
CA VAL A 88 13.12 -4.85 -3.71
C VAL A 88 14.35 -5.27 -4.54
N ALA A 89 14.75 -4.45 -5.51
CA ALA A 89 15.92 -4.68 -6.36
C ALA A 89 17.20 -4.79 -5.53
N ARG A 90 17.40 -3.89 -4.57
CA ARG A 90 18.60 -3.87 -3.73
C ARG A 90 18.74 -5.15 -2.88
N SER A 91 17.60 -5.72 -2.45
CA SER A 91 17.56 -6.95 -1.66
C SER A 91 17.91 -8.19 -2.46
N PHE A 92 17.45 -8.28 -3.72
CA PHE A 92 17.56 -9.53 -4.49
C PHE A 92 18.60 -9.45 -5.62
N LEU A 93 18.78 -8.31 -6.27
CA LEU A 93 19.69 -8.19 -7.43
C LEU A 93 21.15 -7.91 -7.05
N SER A 94 21.47 -7.76 -5.77
CA SER A 94 22.83 -7.47 -5.29
C SER A 94 23.73 -8.71 -5.14
N ILE A 95 23.18 -9.92 -5.28
CA ILE A 95 23.89 -11.19 -4.99
C ILE A 95 24.13 -12.00 -6.27
N ASN A 96 25.31 -12.62 -6.37
CA ASN A 96 25.84 -13.40 -7.50
C ASN A 96 24.97 -14.58 -8.01
N ARG A 97 23.75 -14.82 -7.46
CA ARG A 97 22.81 -15.86 -7.90
C ARG A 97 21.64 -15.27 -8.69
N ILE A 98 21.94 -14.84 -9.91
CA ILE A 98 21.10 -13.94 -10.71
C ILE A 98 19.69 -14.51 -11.02
N LYS A 99 19.54 -15.81 -11.32
CA LYS A 99 18.28 -16.35 -11.86
C LYS A 99 17.12 -16.42 -10.84
N SER A 100 17.36 -16.95 -9.65
CA SER A 100 16.33 -17.14 -8.61
C SER A 100 15.95 -15.82 -7.95
N ASN A 101 16.94 -14.94 -7.77
CA ASN A 101 16.76 -13.57 -7.31
C ASN A 101 15.91 -12.75 -8.28
N LEU A 102 16.11 -12.94 -9.59
CA LEU A 102 15.33 -12.27 -10.61
C LEU A 102 13.85 -12.69 -10.57
N LEU A 103 13.54 -13.96 -10.33
CA LEU A 103 12.15 -14.42 -10.24
C LEU A 103 11.39 -13.81 -9.06
N LEU A 104 12.01 -13.72 -7.88
CA LEU A 104 11.39 -13.09 -6.73
C LEU A 104 11.24 -11.57 -6.93
N PHE A 105 12.23 -10.94 -7.54
CA PHE A 105 12.14 -9.54 -7.95
C PHE A 105 10.98 -9.30 -8.91
N ILE A 106 10.88 -10.08 -10.00
CA ILE A 106 9.78 -10.00 -10.97
C ILE A 106 8.44 -10.24 -10.27
N LEU A 107 8.33 -11.28 -9.44
CA LEU A 107 7.11 -11.56 -8.67
C LEU A 107 6.67 -10.37 -7.83
N ALA A 108 7.59 -9.72 -7.13
CA ALA A 108 7.29 -8.60 -6.25
C ALA A 108 6.87 -7.34 -7.01
N ILE A 109 7.39 -7.08 -8.21
CA ILE A 109 7.00 -5.91 -9.01
C ILE A 109 5.79 -6.17 -9.90
N SER A 110 5.56 -7.42 -10.30
CA SER A 110 4.47 -7.81 -11.20
C SER A 110 3.25 -8.37 -10.47
N SER A 111 3.26 -8.50 -9.14
CA SER A 111 2.11 -9.00 -8.40
C SER A 111 0.93 -8.02 -8.48
N SER A 112 -0.28 -8.54 -8.69
CA SER A 112 -1.53 -7.76 -8.74
C SER A 112 -1.73 -6.89 -7.50
N ALA A 113 -1.25 -7.36 -6.34
CA ALA A 113 -1.38 -6.72 -5.04
C ALA A 113 -0.32 -5.63 -4.75
N THR A 114 0.68 -5.47 -5.62
CA THR A 114 1.81 -4.56 -5.39
C THR A 114 1.71 -3.35 -6.30
N LEU A 115 2.69 -3.13 -7.20
CA LEU A 115 2.75 -1.96 -8.06
C LEU A 115 1.47 -1.78 -8.90
N GLN A 116 0.94 -2.88 -9.45
CA GLN A 116 -0.29 -2.85 -10.25
C GLN A 116 -1.46 -2.21 -9.48
N HIS A 117 -1.65 -2.57 -8.21
CA HIS A 117 -2.71 -2.00 -7.38
C HIS A 117 -2.56 -0.48 -7.20
N PHE A 118 -1.36 0.01 -6.87
CA PHE A 118 -1.14 1.45 -6.67
C PHE A 118 -1.25 2.27 -7.97
N ILE A 119 -1.02 1.64 -9.12
CA ILE A 119 -1.28 2.25 -10.43
C ILE A 119 -2.78 2.30 -10.71
N TYR A 120 -3.49 1.19 -10.48
CA TYR A 120 -4.94 1.14 -10.63
C TYR A 120 -5.64 2.15 -9.71
N ASP A 121 -5.16 2.27 -8.48
CA ASP A 121 -5.68 3.19 -7.47
C ASP A 121 -4.94 4.53 -7.41
N PHE A 122 -4.34 4.96 -8.54
CA PHE A 122 -3.58 6.21 -8.59
C PHE A 122 -4.45 7.42 -8.22
N GLY A 123 -3.85 8.38 -7.53
CA GLY A 123 -4.55 9.54 -6.98
C GLY A 123 -5.15 9.31 -5.60
N ARG A 124 -5.13 8.10 -5.04
CA ARG A 124 -5.41 7.90 -3.61
C ARG A 124 -4.20 8.18 -2.73
N PHE A 125 -4.48 8.58 -1.51
CA PHE A 125 -3.50 8.92 -0.50
C PHE A 125 -2.66 7.73 0.00
N ASP A 126 -3.06 6.49 -0.30
CA ASP A 126 -2.28 5.30 0.07
C ASP A 126 -0.92 5.26 -0.62
N THR A 127 -0.82 5.78 -1.83
CA THR A 127 0.44 5.88 -2.56
C THR A 127 1.40 6.86 -1.88
N LEU A 128 0.88 7.98 -1.36
CA LEU A 128 1.66 8.94 -0.58
C LEU A 128 2.11 8.31 0.76
N ASN A 129 1.20 7.60 1.42
CA ASN A 129 1.49 6.86 2.64
C ASN A 129 2.47 5.70 2.45
N LEU A 130 2.49 5.06 1.27
CA LEU A 130 3.51 4.07 0.91
C LEU A 130 4.90 4.72 0.83
N ILE A 131 5.02 5.91 0.25
CA ILE A 131 6.29 6.65 0.22
C ILE A 131 6.76 6.96 1.65
N ILE A 132 5.86 7.48 2.49
CA ILE A 132 6.20 7.81 3.89
C ILE A 132 6.60 6.54 4.66
N SER A 133 5.90 5.42 4.46
CA SER A 133 6.23 4.16 5.13
C SER A 133 7.59 3.60 4.70
N LEU A 134 7.93 3.71 3.40
CA LEU A 134 9.26 3.35 2.90
C LEU A 134 10.35 4.21 3.55
N ILE A 135 10.14 5.53 3.65
CA ILE A 135 11.07 6.44 4.33
C ILE A 135 11.24 6.03 5.81
N ALA A 136 10.15 5.70 6.51
CA ALA A 136 10.18 5.27 7.90
C ALA A 136 10.96 3.94 8.07
N LEU A 137 10.68 2.93 7.25
CA LEU A 137 11.36 1.63 7.28
C LEU A 137 12.86 1.77 6.96
N LEU A 138 13.23 2.60 5.98
CA LEU A 138 14.63 2.88 5.65
C LEU A 138 15.33 3.63 6.79
N SER A 139 14.65 4.59 7.42
CA SER A 139 15.17 5.35 8.56
C SER A 139 15.55 4.46 9.74
N ILE A 140 14.73 3.45 10.04
CA ILE A 140 15.00 2.45 11.11
C ILE A 140 16.36 1.77 10.94
N ASN A 141 16.81 1.60 9.70
CA ASN A 141 18.07 0.95 9.37
C ASN A 141 19.28 1.90 9.37
N LYS A 142 19.06 3.21 9.29
CA LYS A 142 20.13 4.20 9.07
C LYS A 142 20.35 5.13 10.25
N LEU A 143 19.31 5.48 10.99
CA LEU A 143 19.37 6.54 11.99
C LEU A 143 19.65 6.01 13.41
N SER A 144 20.14 6.88 14.30
CA SER A 144 20.36 6.54 15.71
C SER A 144 19.03 6.26 16.43
N ASN A 145 19.05 5.55 17.56
CA ASN A 145 17.80 5.21 18.26
C ASN A 145 17.07 6.45 18.77
N THR A 146 17.82 7.46 19.21
CA THR A 146 17.28 8.76 19.64
C THR A 146 16.56 9.47 18.50
N ALA A 147 17.16 9.52 17.30
CA ALA A 147 16.51 10.14 16.14
C ALA A 147 15.20 9.45 15.75
N LEU A 148 15.11 8.12 15.92
CA LEU A 148 13.87 7.37 15.62
C LEU A 148 12.71 7.72 16.55
N TYR A 149 12.97 8.11 17.80
CA TYR A 149 11.93 8.59 18.72
C TYR A 149 11.32 9.92 18.31
N LEU A 150 11.96 10.67 17.40
CA LEU A 150 11.40 11.88 16.80
C LEU A 150 10.75 11.56 15.45
N ILE A 151 11.48 10.84 14.59
CA ILE A 151 11.10 10.66 13.18
C ILE A 151 9.90 9.72 13.03
N ILE A 152 9.85 8.60 13.76
CA ILE A 152 8.76 7.63 13.59
C ILE A 152 7.41 8.22 14.02
N PRO A 153 7.25 8.84 15.21
CA PRO A 153 6.00 9.50 15.56
C PRO A 153 5.63 10.60 14.58
N PHE A 154 6.60 11.41 14.12
CA PHE A 154 6.35 12.48 13.15
C PHE A 154 5.78 11.93 11.84
N LEU A 155 6.46 10.96 11.21
CA LEU A 155 6.02 10.36 9.95
C LEU A 155 4.66 9.68 10.10
N CYS A 156 4.44 8.89 11.14
CA CYS A 156 3.14 8.26 11.38
C CYS A 156 2.01 9.29 11.61
N SER A 157 2.30 10.42 12.28
CA SER A 157 1.33 11.50 12.48
C SER A 157 0.96 12.16 11.16
N VAL A 158 1.94 12.44 10.29
CA VAL A 158 1.69 12.96 8.93
C VAL A 158 0.82 11.99 8.15
N MET A 159 1.11 10.68 8.19
CA MET A 159 0.31 9.68 7.50
C MET A 159 -1.16 9.69 7.95
N ILE A 160 -1.41 9.83 9.26
CA ILE A 160 -2.77 9.89 9.82
C ILE A 160 -3.51 11.16 9.36
N LEU A 161 -2.83 12.30 9.31
CA LEU A 161 -3.42 13.56 8.86
C LEU A 161 -3.73 13.55 7.35
N VAL A 162 -2.94 12.83 6.56
CA VAL A 162 -3.22 12.57 5.13
C VAL A 162 -4.37 11.58 4.97
N HIS A 163 -4.36 10.47 5.72
CA HIS A 163 -5.39 9.44 5.67
C HIS A 163 -5.37 8.65 6.99
N GLU A 164 -6.41 8.78 7.79
CA GLU A 164 -6.49 8.22 9.14
C GLU A 164 -6.37 6.68 9.16
N ALA A 165 -6.88 6.00 8.13
CA ALA A 165 -6.77 4.56 8.01
C ALA A 165 -5.31 4.08 7.84
N SER A 166 -4.37 4.98 7.54
CA SER A 166 -2.93 4.68 7.52
C SER A 166 -2.40 4.10 8.84
N PHE A 167 -3.11 4.35 9.94
CA PHE A 167 -2.87 3.67 11.22
C PHE A 167 -2.97 2.16 11.09
N PHE A 168 -3.92 1.62 10.33
CA PHE A 168 -4.06 0.18 10.11
C PHE A 168 -3.20 -0.29 8.92
N LEU A 169 -3.00 0.58 7.92
CA LEU A 169 -2.31 0.21 6.69
C LEU A 169 -0.80 0.02 6.86
N PHE A 170 -0.13 0.89 7.62
CA PHE A 170 1.34 0.96 7.63
C PHE A 170 1.97 1.15 9.01
N THR A 171 1.31 1.87 9.93
CA THR A 171 1.86 2.14 11.27
C THR A 171 2.27 0.87 12.04
N PRO A 172 1.50 -0.24 12.06
CA PRO A 172 1.82 -1.39 12.88
C PRO A 172 3.05 -2.13 12.33
N VAL A 173 3.22 -2.17 11.00
CA VAL A 173 4.41 -2.75 10.37
C VAL A 173 5.66 -1.90 10.58
N ILE A 174 5.54 -0.56 10.57
CA ILE A 174 6.66 0.34 10.91
C ILE A 174 7.09 0.11 12.36
N MET A 175 6.13 0.09 13.29
CA MET A 175 6.39 -0.06 14.73
C MET A 175 6.91 -1.45 15.10
N SER A 176 6.35 -2.51 14.52
CA SER A 176 6.81 -3.87 14.72
C SER A 176 8.20 -4.09 14.11
N TYR A 177 8.52 -3.47 12.97
CA TYR A 177 9.85 -3.54 12.37
C TYR A 177 10.88 -2.80 13.22
N TRP A 178 10.52 -1.62 13.76
CA TRP A 178 11.38 -0.90 14.71
C TRP A 178 11.66 -1.72 15.96
N LEU A 179 10.63 -2.35 16.52
CA LEU A 179 10.75 -3.23 17.69
C LEU A 179 11.59 -4.47 17.38
N TYR A 180 11.35 -5.13 16.24
CA TYR A 180 12.10 -6.30 15.80
C TYR A 180 13.59 -5.97 15.61
N LYS A 181 13.90 -4.81 15.04
CA LYS A 181 15.29 -4.36 14.84
C LYS A 181 15.97 -3.89 16.10
N ARG A 182 15.24 -3.24 16.99
CA ARG A 182 15.76 -2.63 18.21
C ARG A 182 14.86 -3.05 19.38
N PRO A 183 15.02 -4.26 19.92
CA PRO A 183 14.10 -4.79 20.94
C PRO A 183 14.18 -4.07 22.29
N LYS A 184 15.22 -3.26 22.54
CA LYS A 184 15.38 -2.49 23.78
C LYS A 184 14.36 -1.36 23.90
N ASN A 185 14.08 -0.93 25.14
CA ASN A 185 13.13 0.14 25.47
C ASN A 185 11.71 -0.09 24.90
N LEU A 186 11.09 -1.20 25.29
CA LEU A 186 9.73 -1.55 24.90
C LEU A 186 8.71 -0.51 25.39
N LEU A 187 8.87 -0.02 26.62
CA LEU A 187 7.99 0.99 27.21
C LEU A 187 7.94 2.27 26.37
N GLY A 188 9.10 2.83 26.01
CA GLY A 188 9.14 4.03 25.17
C GLY A 188 8.50 3.83 23.80
N LYS A 189 8.68 2.67 23.17
CA LYS A 189 8.00 2.35 21.90
C LYS A 189 6.50 2.16 22.08
N GLY A 190 6.07 1.59 23.21
CA GLY A 190 4.67 1.46 23.60
C GLY A 190 4.00 2.81 23.78
N ILE A 191 4.66 3.77 24.45
CA ILE A 191 4.18 5.14 24.60
C ILE A 191 4.02 5.81 23.23
N VAL A 192 5.00 5.67 22.33
CA VAL A 192 4.89 6.17 20.95
C VAL A 192 3.68 5.57 20.24
N PHE A 193 3.50 4.25 20.30
CA PHE A 193 2.37 3.57 19.67
C PHE A 193 1.02 4.07 20.21
N ILE A 194 0.90 4.19 21.54
CA ILE A 194 -0.30 4.72 22.19
C ILE A 194 -0.57 6.16 21.78
N GLY A 195 0.46 7.01 21.73
CA GLY A 195 0.33 8.39 21.27
C GLY A 195 -0.20 8.48 19.83
N ILE A 196 0.32 7.63 18.94
CA ILE A 196 -0.16 7.54 17.55
C ILE A 196 -1.61 7.04 17.51
N LEU A 197 -1.97 6.03 18.31
CA LEU A 197 -3.35 5.53 18.41
C LEU A 197 -4.32 6.60 18.92
N VAL A 198 -3.95 7.36 19.94
CA VAL A 198 -4.74 8.49 20.46
C VAL A 198 -4.92 9.55 19.38
N LEU A 199 -3.86 9.88 18.63
CA LEU A 199 -3.97 10.80 17.50
C LEU A 199 -4.93 10.27 16.44
N THR A 200 -4.85 8.99 16.06
CA THR A 200 -5.79 8.38 15.10
C THR A 200 -7.23 8.50 15.59
N TYR A 201 -7.47 8.24 16.89
CA TYR A 201 -8.79 8.36 17.49
C TYR A 201 -9.30 9.81 17.42
N LEU A 202 -8.46 10.79 17.79
CA LEU A 202 -8.80 12.21 17.73
C LEU A 202 -9.10 12.65 16.29
N VAL A 203 -8.24 12.32 15.32
CA VAL A 203 -8.48 12.67 13.91
C VAL A 203 -9.75 12.02 13.37
N SER A 204 -10.01 10.76 13.71
CA SER A 204 -11.19 10.03 13.21
C SER A 204 -12.51 10.54 13.80
N THR A 205 -12.50 11.08 15.03
CA THR A 205 -13.72 11.51 15.75
C THR A 205 -13.94 13.02 15.74
N LYS A 206 -12.86 13.80 15.79
CA LYS A 206 -12.89 15.27 15.77
C LYS A 206 -12.65 15.86 14.39
N GLY A 207 -12.23 15.05 13.42
CA GLY A 207 -12.09 15.46 12.02
C GLY A 207 -13.34 15.20 11.17
N LEU A 208 -14.52 15.06 11.79
CA LEU A 208 -15.79 14.98 11.06
C LEU A 208 -16.30 16.40 10.79
N ILE A 209 -16.91 16.61 9.63
CA ILE A 209 -17.55 17.89 9.34
C ILE A 209 -18.85 17.98 10.14
N GLN A 210 -19.01 19.09 10.86
CA GLN A 210 -20.19 19.39 11.68
C GLN A 210 -20.80 20.73 11.33
N SER A 211 -19.99 21.64 10.78
CA SER A 211 -20.39 23.00 10.43
C SER A 211 -21.32 23.09 9.22
N LEU A 212 -21.33 22.06 8.36
CA LEU A 212 -22.08 22.01 7.11
C LEU A 212 -22.81 20.68 6.98
N SER A 213 -23.99 20.67 6.35
CA SER A 213 -24.58 19.44 5.80
C SER A 213 -23.77 18.90 4.62
N LEU A 214 -24.01 17.65 4.23
CA LEU A 214 -23.38 17.04 3.05
C LEU A 214 -23.74 17.80 1.77
N GLU A 215 -25.00 18.22 1.65
CA GLU A 215 -25.54 18.94 0.50
C GLU A 215 -24.93 20.34 0.38
N GLU A 216 -24.87 21.10 1.49
CA GLU A 216 -24.22 22.42 1.52
C GLU A 216 -22.74 22.31 1.18
N HIS A 217 -22.02 21.35 1.78
CA HIS A 217 -20.61 21.14 1.50
C HIS A 217 -20.38 20.80 0.02
N GLN A 218 -21.22 19.95 -0.56
CA GLN A 218 -21.13 19.62 -1.98
C GLN A 218 -21.39 20.85 -2.88
N MET A 219 -22.36 21.70 -2.51
CA MET A 219 -22.71 22.90 -3.26
C MET A 219 -21.55 23.90 -3.28
N ILE A 220 -20.94 24.18 -2.12
CA ILE A 220 -19.78 25.08 -2.00
C ILE A 220 -18.62 24.59 -2.87
N LEU A 221 -18.31 23.30 -2.82
CA LEU A 221 -17.23 22.75 -3.64
C LEU A 221 -17.56 22.77 -5.13
N LYS A 222 -18.83 22.58 -5.52
CA LYS A 222 -19.25 22.67 -6.92
C LYS A 222 -19.14 24.08 -7.46
N GLU A 223 -19.49 25.08 -6.66
CA GLU A 223 -19.36 26.49 -7.01
C GLU A 223 -17.89 26.87 -7.21
N LYS A 224 -17.01 26.42 -6.30
CA LYS A 224 -15.58 26.76 -6.33
C LYS A 224 -14.77 25.97 -7.37
N TYR A 225 -15.06 24.68 -7.56
CA TYR A 225 -14.21 23.74 -8.30
C TYR A 225 -14.92 23.03 -9.47
N GLY A 226 -16.16 23.40 -9.78
CA GLY A 226 -16.94 22.87 -10.91
C GLY A 226 -17.70 21.57 -10.60
N THR A 227 -18.24 20.92 -11.63
CA THR A 227 -19.23 19.83 -11.47
C THR A 227 -18.64 18.46 -11.12
N ASN A 228 -17.31 18.29 -11.14
CA ASN A 228 -16.63 17.00 -10.91
C ASN A 228 -16.56 16.59 -9.43
N ILE A 229 -17.52 17.00 -8.60
CA ILE A 229 -17.56 16.74 -7.16
C ILE A 229 -18.38 15.49 -6.85
N SER A 230 -17.73 14.52 -6.21
CA SER A 230 -18.32 13.24 -5.81
C SER A 230 -18.90 13.32 -4.40
N ALA A 231 -20.22 13.16 -4.29
CA ALA A 231 -20.91 13.07 -3.00
C ALA A 231 -20.42 11.88 -2.16
N SER A 232 -20.16 10.73 -2.79
CA SER A 232 -19.66 9.54 -2.06
C SER A 232 -18.25 9.72 -1.50
N SER A 233 -17.44 10.59 -2.11
CA SER A 233 -16.13 11.01 -1.58
C SER A 233 -16.32 11.90 -0.34
N LEU A 234 -17.18 12.93 -0.43
CA LEU A 234 -17.49 13.82 0.68
C LEU A 234 -18.12 13.09 1.87
N ASN A 235 -18.96 12.10 1.61
CA ASN A 235 -19.62 11.32 2.65
C ASN A 235 -18.63 10.62 3.60
N VAL A 236 -17.36 10.47 3.20
CA VAL A 236 -16.33 9.97 4.12
C VAL A 236 -16.08 10.94 5.28
N LEU A 237 -16.17 12.25 5.06
CA LEU A 237 -15.98 13.28 6.09
C LEU A 237 -17.19 13.43 7.03
N HIS A 238 -18.37 12.99 6.59
CA HIS A 238 -19.62 13.11 7.33
C HIS A 238 -20.01 11.84 8.09
N ARG A 239 -19.55 10.66 7.65
CA ARG A 239 -19.85 9.38 8.31
C ARG A 239 -19.03 9.14 9.56
N ASP A 240 -19.72 8.74 10.62
CA ASP A 240 -19.12 8.25 11.85
C ASP A 240 -18.77 6.75 11.76
N LEU A 241 -18.33 6.16 12.88
CA LEU A 241 -17.97 4.75 12.93
C LEU A 241 -19.17 3.81 12.69
N LYS A 242 -20.33 4.15 13.27
CA LYS A 242 -21.55 3.34 13.17
C LYS A 242 -22.08 3.35 11.75
N ASP A 243 -22.06 4.50 11.10
CA ASP A 243 -22.46 4.65 9.70
C ASP A 243 -21.57 3.81 8.77
N ASN A 244 -20.26 3.80 9.02
CA ASN A 244 -19.33 2.97 8.24
C ASN A 244 -19.58 1.48 8.43
N ILE A 245 -19.88 1.02 9.65
CA ILE A 245 -20.24 -0.38 9.90
C ILE A 245 -21.53 -0.76 9.17
N ASN A 246 -22.57 0.07 9.29
CA ASN A 246 -23.85 -0.16 8.63
C ASN A 246 -23.70 -0.16 7.10
N PHE A 247 -22.97 0.81 6.55
CA PHE A 247 -22.64 0.88 5.13
C PHE A 247 -21.93 -0.40 4.66
N THR A 248 -20.97 -0.88 5.44
CA THR A 248 -20.21 -2.09 5.12
C THR A 248 -21.08 -3.33 5.14
N ALA A 249 -21.89 -3.51 6.18
CA ALA A 249 -22.81 -4.65 6.30
C ALA A 249 -23.77 -4.71 5.10
N ASN A 250 -24.27 -3.55 4.66
CA ASN A 250 -25.19 -3.44 3.53
C ASN A 250 -24.50 -3.62 2.15
N SER A 251 -23.16 -3.57 2.10
CA SER A 251 -22.37 -3.74 0.86
C SER A 251 -21.96 -5.18 0.56
N ILE A 252 -22.23 -6.11 1.50
CA ILE A 252 -21.88 -7.53 1.33
C ILE A 252 -22.94 -8.18 0.45
N ASP A 253 -22.54 -8.57 -0.76
CA ASP A 253 -23.38 -9.24 -1.74
C ASP A 253 -22.74 -10.54 -2.28
N GLN A 254 -23.50 -11.26 -3.11
CA GLN A 254 -23.04 -12.50 -3.73
C GLN A 254 -21.82 -12.29 -4.63
N LYS A 255 -21.79 -11.17 -5.39
CA LYS A 255 -20.65 -10.80 -6.23
C LYS A 255 -19.38 -10.70 -5.39
N ARG A 256 -19.46 -10.11 -4.20
CA ARG A 256 -18.33 -9.97 -3.28
C ARG A 256 -17.78 -11.32 -2.85
N VAL A 257 -18.64 -12.28 -2.57
CA VAL A 257 -18.23 -13.65 -2.22
C VAL A 257 -17.45 -14.29 -3.37
N TYR A 258 -17.94 -14.15 -4.61
CA TYR A 258 -17.24 -14.66 -5.79
C TYR A 258 -15.89 -13.97 -6.02
N ASP A 259 -15.81 -12.65 -5.85
CA ASP A 259 -14.54 -11.92 -5.93
C ASP A 259 -13.53 -12.45 -4.89
N HIS A 260 -13.95 -12.79 -3.67
CA HIS A 260 -13.05 -13.36 -2.65
C HIS A 260 -12.62 -14.78 -3.01
N ILE A 261 -13.53 -15.63 -3.50
CA ILE A 261 -13.19 -16.99 -3.96
C ILE A 261 -12.16 -16.92 -5.09
N ALA A 262 -12.40 -16.08 -6.09
CA ALA A 262 -11.48 -15.87 -7.21
C ALA A 262 -10.12 -15.38 -6.70
N PHE A 263 -10.09 -14.40 -5.79
CA PHE A 263 -8.87 -13.92 -5.15
C PHE A 263 -8.10 -15.05 -4.44
N PHE A 264 -8.74 -15.84 -3.58
CA PHE A 264 -8.04 -16.90 -2.83
C PHE A 264 -7.51 -18.00 -3.75
N ILE A 265 -8.25 -18.40 -4.79
CA ILE A 265 -7.79 -19.42 -5.75
C ILE A 265 -6.56 -18.92 -6.52
N THR A 266 -6.62 -17.70 -7.03
CA THR A 266 -5.57 -17.11 -7.87
C THR A 266 -4.32 -16.72 -7.07
N PHE A 267 -4.48 -16.34 -5.79
CA PHE A 267 -3.37 -16.03 -4.88
C PHE A 267 -2.82 -17.26 -4.13
N LEU A 268 -3.47 -18.43 -4.20
CA LEU A 268 -3.00 -19.63 -3.51
C LEU A 268 -1.53 -19.98 -3.79
N PRO A 269 -1.03 -19.95 -5.04
CA PRO A 269 0.39 -20.21 -5.32
C PRO A 269 1.31 -19.19 -4.63
N LEU A 270 0.90 -17.91 -4.57
CA LEU A 270 1.65 -16.86 -3.90
C LEU A 270 1.66 -17.07 -2.39
N PHE A 271 0.52 -17.39 -1.77
CA PHE A 271 0.44 -17.66 -0.32
C PHE A 271 1.30 -18.84 0.10
N ILE A 272 1.33 -19.92 -0.68
CA ILE A 272 2.21 -21.06 -0.42
C ILE A 272 3.69 -20.64 -0.46
N VAL A 273 4.10 -19.87 -1.46
CA VAL A 273 5.48 -19.39 -1.60
C VAL A 273 5.85 -18.44 -0.45
N LEU A 274 5.00 -17.45 -0.15
CA LEU A 274 5.22 -16.49 0.93
C LEU A 274 5.28 -17.19 2.30
N GLY A 275 4.40 -18.16 2.56
CA GLY A 275 4.42 -18.95 3.79
C GLY A 275 5.72 -19.74 3.97
N LYS A 276 6.23 -20.35 2.89
CA LYS A 276 7.53 -21.03 2.89
C LYS A 276 8.70 -20.05 3.09
N ILE A 277 8.67 -18.88 2.46
CA ILE A 277 9.67 -17.81 2.64
C ILE A 277 9.68 -17.33 4.09
N ILE A 278 8.52 -16.98 4.65
CA ILE A 278 8.38 -16.54 6.04
C ILE A 278 8.90 -17.60 7.01
N SER A 279 8.57 -18.88 6.77
CA SER A 279 9.07 -20.00 7.57
C SER A 279 10.59 -20.16 7.49
N ALA A 280 11.18 -19.92 6.32
CA ALA A 280 12.63 -19.93 6.15
C ALA A 280 13.30 -18.77 6.91
N ILE A 281 12.74 -17.56 6.82
CA ILE A 281 13.24 -16.38 7.56
C ILE A 281 13.12 -16.58 9.08
N ALA A 282 12.04 -17.20 9.55
CA ALA A 282 11.80 -17.45 10.97
C ALA A 282 12.92 -18.22 11.67
N LYS A 283 13.67 -19.06 10.93
CA LYS A 283 14.84 -19.80 11.43
C LYS A 283 15.98 -18.88 11.88
N HIS A 284 16.06 -17.68 11.29
CA HIS A 284 17.08 -16.66 11.58
C HIS A 284 16.58 -15.61 12.58
N ALA A 285 15.35 -15.70 13.06
CA ALA A 285 14.78 -14.72 13.96
C ALA A 285 15.45 -14.80 15.34
N LYS A 286 16.05 -13.69 15.80
CA LYS A 286 16.58 -13.57 17.16
C LYS A 286 15.52 -13.84 18.23
N THR A 287 14.28 -13.44 17.94
CA THR A 287 13.13 -13.68 18.82
C THR A 287 11.92 -14.05 17.99
N LYS A 288 11.48 -15.31 18.08
CA LYS A 288 10.32 -15.82 17.32
C LYS A 288 9.05 -15.00 17.58
N LYS A 289 8.81 -14.56 18.83
CA LYS A 289 7.66 -13.72 19.20
C LYS A 289 7.65 -12.38 18.43
N LEU A 290 8.80 -11.69 18.39
CA LEU A 290 8.90 -10.41 17.67
C LEU A 290 8.81 -10.58 16.16
N PHE A 291 9.36 -11.68 15.62
CA PHE A 291 9.20 -12.01 14.21
C PHE A 291 7.74 -12.31 13.84
N PHE A 292 7.04 -13.08 14.67
CA PHE A 292 5.61 -13.35 14.49
C PHE A 292 4.79 -12.08 14.53
N LEU A 293 5.03 -11.20 15.51
CA LEU A 293 4.38 -9.88 15.60
C LEU A 293 4.63 -9.04 14.34
N LEU A 294 5.87 -9.05 13.82
CA LEU A 294 6.22 -8.37 12.57
C LEU A 294 5.41 -8.92 11.37
N VAL A 295 5.33 -10.24 11.22
CA VAL A 295 4.54 -10.84 10.13
C VAL A 295 3.05 -10.54 10.27
N LEU A 296 2.50 -10.68 11.49
CA LEU A 296 1.09 -10.39 11.76
C LEU A 296 0.77 -8.92 11.47
N SER A 297 1.68 -8.00 11.81
CA SER A 297 1.50 -6.57 11.57
C SER A 297 1.39 -6.20 10.10
N CYS A 298 1.88 -7.04 9.17
CA CYS A 298 1.66 -6.80 7.75
C CYS A 298 0.19 -6.95 7.36
N PHE A 299 -0.60 -7.72 8.10
CA PHE A 299 -2.01 -8.00 7.83
C PHE A 299 -2.98 -7.13 8.64
N THR A 300 -2.50 -6.13 9.37
CA THR A 300 -3.37 -5.14 10.04
C THR A 300 -4.28 -4.33 9.12
N PRO A 301 -4.02 -4.12 7.80
CA PRO A 301 -5.01 -3.56 6.90
C PRO A 301 -6.36 -4.30 6.94
N LEU A 302 -6.34 -5.63 7.17
CA LEU A 302 -7.55 -6.45 7.21
C LEU A 302 -8.44 -6.14 8.43
N ALA A 303 -7.93 -5.44 9.45
CA ALA A 303 -8.75 -4.96 10.56
C ALA A 303 -9.78 -3.89 10.13
N LEU A 304 -9.63 -3.32 8.93
CA LEU A 304 -10.59 -2.39 8.35
C LEU A 304 -11.80 -3.08 7.72
N TYR A 305 -11.82 -4.41 7.61
CA TYR A 305 -12.94 -5.18 7.05
C TYR A 305 -14.33 -4.78 7.55
N PRO A 306 -14.52 -4.51 8.85
CA PRO A 306 -15.83 -4.07 9.35
C PRO A 306 -16.20 -2.61 9.01
N LEU A 307 -15.29 -1.82 8.45
CA LEU A 307 -15.38 -0.35 8.34
C LEU A 307 -15.46 0.17 6.90
N GLY A 308 -15.39 -0.71 5.89
CA GLY A 308 -15.59 -0.34 4.50
C GLY A 308 -15.57 -1.53 3.57
N GLU A 309 -15.80 -1.28 2.29
CA GLU A 309 -15.86 -2.32 1.26
C GLU A 309 -14.54 -2.51 0.49
N ASP A 310 -13.47 -1.84 0.92
CA ASP A 310 -12.20 -1.76 0.19
C ASP A 310 -11.29 -3.00 0.38
N HIS A 311 -11.89 -4.19 0.37
CA HIS A 311 -11.27 -5.44 0.82
C HIS A 311 -9.98 -5.79 0.08
N PHE A 312 -10.01 -5.73 -1.25
CA PHE A 312 -8.88 -6.11 -2.10
C PHE A 312 -7.76 -5.06 -2.09
N ARG A 313 -8.10 -3.79 -1.85
CA ARG A 313 -7.12 -2.75 -1.52
C ARG A 313 -6.37 -3.07 -0.23
N TRP A 314 -7.06 -3.52 0.81
CA TRP A 314 -6.40 -3.89 2.07
C TRP A 314 -5.53 -5.14 1.96
N TRP A 315 -5.97 -6.15 1.19
CA TRP A 315 -5.09 -7.27 0.83
C TRP A 315 -3.85 -6.81 0.06
N SER A 316 -4.02 -5.89 -0.89
CA SER A 316 -2.92 -5.33 -1.68
C SER A 316 -1.87 -4.69 -0.78
N VAL A 317 -2.30 -3.82 0.13
CA VAL A 317 -1.41 -3.19 1.11
C VAL A 317 -0.74 -4.25 2.01
N GLY A 318 -1.48 -5.25 2.48
CA GLY A 318 -0.92 -6.27 3.37
C GLY A 318 0.15 -7.14 2.70
N ILE A 319 -0.08 -7.55 1.45
CA ILE A 319 0.89 -8.29 0.65
C ILE A 319 2.10 -7.41 0.29
N THR A 320 1.88 -6.13 -0.01
CA THR A 320 2.94 -5.14 -0.22
C THR A 320 3.82 -5.04 1.03
N ASN A 321 3.23 -4.93 2.22
CA ASN A 321 3.95 -4.92 3.49
C ASN A 321 4.79 -6.19 3.69
N ILE A 322 4.25 -7.37 3.36
CA ILE A 322 5.00 -8.63 3.40
C ILE A 322 6.23 -8.59 2.48
N PHE A 323 6.07 -8.16 1.22
CA PHE A 323 7.20 -8.03 0.31
C PHE A 323 8.26 -7.07 0.83
N LEU A 324 7.85 -5.91 1.36
CA LEU A 324 8.78 -4.94 1.96
C LEU A 324 9.55 -5.53 3.14
N ILE A 325 8.89 -6.24 4.05
CA ILE A 325 9.55 -6.86 5.19
C ILE A 325 10.52 -7.96 4.74
N ILE A 326 10.12 -8.82 3.81
CA ILE A 326 11.01 -9.85 3.24
C ILE A 326 12.24 -9.17 2.63
N SER A 327 12.05 -8.16 1.76
CA SER A 327 13.14 -7.42 1.13
C SER A 327 14.07 -6.78 2.17
N MET A 328 13.52 -6.13 3.20
CA MET A 328 14.31 -5.46 4.22
C MET A 328 15.13 -6.44 5.06
N LEU A 329 14.57 -7.59 5.42
CA LEU A 329 15.28 -8.62 6.18
C LEU A 329 16.35 -9.32 5.33
N SER A 330 16.05 -9.63 4.07
CA SER A 330 17.01 -10.20 3.11
C SER A 330 18.19 -9.27 2.87
N TYR A 331 17.94 -7.97 2.67
CA TYR A 331 19.00 -6.98 2.43
C TYR A 331 20.05 -6.95 3.55
N GLN A 332 19.67 -7.30 4.77
CA GLN A 332 20.52 -7.18 5.96
C GLN A 332 21.21 -8.48 6.36
N SER A 333 20.82 -9.62 5.78
CA SER A 333 21.41 -10.90 6.11
C SER A 333 21.55 -11.80 4.89
N GLN A 334 22.80 -12.16 4.60
CA GLN A 334 23.12 -13.11 3.54
C GLN A 334 22.52 -14.50 3.82
N SER A 335 22.46 -14.94 5.09
CA SER A 335 21.89 -16.24 5.45
C SER A 335 20.40 -16.30 5.15
N ILE A 336 19.67 -15.22 5.50
CA ILE A 336 18.26 -15.07 5.18
C ILE A 336 18.08 -15.13 3.67
N THR A 337 18.85 -14.33 2.92
CA THR A 337 18.71 -14.28 1.46
C THR A 337 19.00 -15.63 0.81
N ASN A 338 20.03 -16.36 1.27
CA ASN A 338 20.33 -17.69 0.76
C ASN A 338 19.16 -18.67 0.97
N ASP A 339 18.48 -18.62 2.11
CA ASP A 339 17.36 -19.51 2.37
C ASP A 339 16.08 -19.10 1.62
N VAL A 340 15.85 -17.79 1.44
CA VAL A 340 14.79 -17.29 0.54
C VAL A 340 15.03 -17.78 -0.89
N ILE A 341 16.27 -17.68 -1.39
CA ILE A 341 16.64 -18.17 -2.72
C ILE A 341 16.37 -19.68 -2.86
N LYS A 342 16.76 -20.49 -1.88
CA LYS A 342 16.49 -21.94 -1.90
C LYS A 342 15.00 -22.23 -2.00
N VAL A 343 14.18 -21.50 -1.23
CA VAL A 343 12.71 -21.63 -1.32
C VAL A 343 12.24 -21.27 -2.73
N CYS A 344 12.73 -20.19 -3.33
CA CYS A 344 12.36 -19.80 -4.69
C CYS A 344 12.78 -20.86 -5.73
N GLU A 345 13.97 -21.45 -5.59
CA GLU A 345 14.47 -22.50 -6.47
C GLU A 345 13.59 -23.76 -6.42
N SER A 346 13.27 -24.22 -5.22
CA SER A 346 12.41 -25.39 -5.02
C SER A 346 10.94 -25.16 -5.42
N ASN A 347 10.50 -23.91 -5.57
CA ASN A 347 9.11 -23.56 -5.85
C ASN A 347 8.95 -22.70 -7.13
N LYS A 348 9.90 -22.80 -8.06
CA LYS A 348 9.92 -21.99 -9.29
C LYS A 348 8.60 -22.05 -10.09
N LYS A 349 7.97 -23.23 -10.17
CA LYS A 349 6.68 -23.39 -10.86
C LYS A 349 5.59 -22.51 -10.24
N LEU A 350 5.45 -22.52 -8.91
CA LEU A 350 4.46 -21.70 -8.20
C LEU A 350 4.71 -20.20 -8.36
N ILE A 351 5.99 -19.78 -8.37
CA ILE A 351 6.36 -18.38 -8.61
C ILE A 351 5.98 -17.96 -10.03
N ILE A 352 6.32 -18.76 -11.04
CA ILE A 352 5.95 -18.48 -12.44
C ILE A 352 4.44 -18.44 -12.59
N THR A 353 3.71 -19.39 -12.02
CA THR A 353 2.24 -19.38 -12.01
C THR A 353 1.70 -18.10 -11.37
N SER A 354 2.25 -17.66 -10.24
CA SER A 354 1.85 -16.42 -9.57
C SER A 354 2.09 -15.18 -10.44
N ILE A 355 3.25 -15.12 -11.12
CA ILE A 355 3.59 -14.04 -12.06
C ILE A 355 2.62 -14.03 -13.23
N VAL A 356 2.40 -15.18 -13.87
CA VAL A 356 1.51 -15.30 -15.02
C VAL A 356 0.08 -14.92 -14.65
N LEU A 357 -0.45 -15.45 -13.55
CA LEU A 357 -1.79 -15.09 -13.06
C LEU A 357 -1.87 -13.58 -12.76
N SER A 358 -0.88 -13.02 -12.07
CA SER A 358 -0.88 -11.60 -11.72
C SER A 358 -0.82 -10.70 -12.95
N LEU A 359 -0.03 -11.08 -13.95
CA LEU A 359 -0.01 -10.39 -15.22
C LEU A 359 -1.37 -10.58 -15.88
N VAL A 360 -1.78 -11.79 -16.25
CA VAL A 360 -3.03 -12.07 -17.00
C VAL A 360 -4.29 -11.44 -16.38
N LEU A 361 -4.44 -11.46 -15.06
CA LEU A 361 -5.63 -10.93 -14.38
C LEU A 361 -5.53 -9.41 -14.08
N GLY A 362 -4.34 -8.83 -14.17
CA GLY A 362 -4.12 -7.40 -13.93
C GLY A 362 -4.14 -7.03 -12.44
N PRO A 363 -4.38 -5.75 -12.10
CA PRO A 363 -4.30 -5.24 -10.73
C PRO A 363 -5.38 -5.82 -9.83
N LEU A 364 -5.04 -5.95 -8.55
CA LEU A 364 -6.01 -6.20 -7.51
C LEU A 364 -6.80 -4.90 -7.27
N GLY A 365 -8.10 -4.91 -7.50
CA GLY A 365 -8.92 -3.71 -7.61
C GLY A 365 -9.53 -3.21 -6.31
N ASN A 366 -10.54 -2.35 -6.47
CA ASN A 366 -11.38 -1.86 -5.39
C ASN A 366 -12.73 -1.38 -5.95
N PRO A 367 -13.91 -1.95 -5.60
CA PRO A 367 -14.16 -3.03 -4.64
C PRO A 367 -13.98 -4.48 -5.17
N SER A 368 -13.73 -4.68 -6.47
CA SER A 368 -13.63 -6.00 -7.11
C SER A 368 -12.21 -6.57 -7.10
N ALA A 369 -12.05 -7.90 -7.16
CA ALA A 369 -10.73 -8.52 -7.13
C ALA A 369 -9.94 -8.23 -8.43
N TYR A 370 -10.55 -8.48 -9.60
CA TYR A 370 -9.91 -8.25 -10.90
C TYR A 370 -10.85 -7.42 -11.79
N PRO A 371 -10.76 -6.08 -11.71
CA PRO A 371 -11.76 -5.18 -12.28
C PRO A 371 -11.85 -5.26 -13.81
N PHE A 372 -10.79 -5.70 -14.49
CA PHE A 372 -10.78 -5.84 -15.94
C PHE A 372 -11.23 -7.21 -16.44
N THR A 373 -10.95 -8.29 -15.69
CA THR A 373 -11.11 -9.67 -16.16
C THR A 373 -12.36 -10.35 -15.61
N LEU A 374 -12.71 -10.13 -14.34
CA LEU A 374 -13.88 -10.79 -13.75
C LEU A 374 -15.20 -10.23 -14.30
N ASN A 375 -15.26 -8.92 -14.57
CA ASN A 375 -16.44 -8.30 -15.19
C ASN A 375 -16.68 -8.79 -16.63
N GLN A 376 -15.62 -9.00 -17.42
CA GLN A 376 -15.74 -9.45 -18.82
C GLN A 376 -15.93 -10.97 -18.97
N TYR A 377 -15.35 -11.80 -18.11
CA TYR A 377 -15.29 -13.25 -18.37
C TYR A 377 -16.12 -14.13 -17.43
N PHE A 378 -16.44 -13.68 -16.22
CA PHE A 378 -17.14 -14.53 -15.24
C PHE A 378 -18.59 -14.13 -15.03
N ILE A 379 -18.92 -12.83 -15.05
CA ILE A 379 -20.31 -12.38 -14.85
C ILE A 379 -21.13 -12.60 -16.13
N GLU A 380 -20.61 -12.27 -17.31
CA GLU A 380 -21.29 -12.55 -18.59
C GLU A 380 -21.44 -14.06 -18.86
N ALA A 381 -20.49 -14.90 -18.43
CA ALA A 381 -20.57 -16.34 -18.61
C ALA A 381 -21.54 -17.04 -17.65
N LEU A 382 -21.92 -16.39 -16.54
CA LEU A 382 -22.82 -16.95 -15.52
C LEU A 382 -24.28 -16.50 -15.70
N ASN A 383 -24.61 -15.64 -16.67
CA ASN A 383 -25.96 -15.11 -16.91
C ASN A 383 -26.73 -14.86 -15.59
N LEU A 384 -26.14 -14.02 -14.73
CA LEU A 384 -26.81 -13.36 -13.62
C LEU A 384 -27.16 -11.93 -14.02
#